data_AF-A0A2P2HW14-F1
#
_entry.id   AF-A0A2P2HW14-F1
#
_cell.length_a   1.000
_cell.length_b   1.000
_cell.length_c   1.000
_cell.angle_alpha   90.00
_cell.angle_beta   90.00
_cell.angle_gamma   90.00
#
_symmetry.space_group_name_H-M   'P 1'
#
loop_
_entity.id
_entity.type
_entity.pdbx_description
1 polymer ?
#
loop_
_entity_poly.entity_id
_entity_poly.type
_entity_poly.pdbx_seq_one_letter_code
_entity_poly.pdbx_strand_id
1 'polypeptide(L)'
;LTVVDEIRTGLYRQLFHPEQMITGKEDAANNYARGHYTIGKEIVDIVLDRIRKLADMCTGLQGFLIFHSFGGGTGSGFASLLMERLSVDYGKKSKLEFAV
;
A
#
# COMPACT_ATOMS: atom_id res chain seq x y z
N LEU A 1 -9.09 -12.20 12.73
CA LEU A 1 -7.72 -11.98 12.22
C LEU A 1 -7.88 -11.22 10.92
N THR A 2 -7.14 -10.13 10.72
CA THR A 2 -7.11 -9.48 9.41
C THR A 2 -6.25 -10.29 8.45
N VAL A 3 -6.37 -10.05 7.14
CA VAL A 3 -5.56 -10.75 6.12
C VAL A 3 -4.06 -10.64 6.39
N VAL A 4 -3.60 -9.49 6.91
CA VAL A 4 -2.18 -9.28 7.27
C VAL A 4 -1.79 -10.04 8.54
N ASP A 5 -2.71 -10.21 9.50
CA ASP A 5 -2.43 -10.99 10.71
C ASP A 5 -2.17 -12.47 10.38
N GLU A 6 -2.85 -13.01 9.37
CA GLU A 6 -2.58 -14.37 8.89
C GLU A 6 -1.14 -14.51 8.37
N ILE A 7 -0.61 -13.49 7.68
CA ILE A 7 0.79 -13.46 7.24
C ILE A 7 1.74 -13.40 8.45
N ARG A 8 1.40 -12.58 9.46
CA ARG A 8 2.18 -12.44 10.71
C ARG A 8 2.24 -13.73 11.52
N THR A 9 1.24 -14.61 11.40
CA THR A 9 1.20 -15.90 12.14
C THR A 9 1.50 -17.13 11.28
N GLY A 10 1.48 -16.97 9.95
CA GLY A 10 1.57 -18.07 9.00
C GLY A 10 2.98 -18.63 8.79
N LEU A 11 3.09 -19.52 7.81
CA LEU A 11 4.34 -20.22 7.47
C LEU A 11 5.50 -19.25 7.18
N TYR A 12 5.21 -18.13 6.52
CA TYR A 12 6.20 -17.14 6.09
C TYR A 12 6.35 -15.95 7.06
N ARG A 13 5.90 -16.08 8.32
CA ARG A 13 5.92 -14.99 9.32
C ARG A 13 7.29 -14.33 9.56
N GLN A 14 8.38 -15.05 9.29
CA GLN A 14 9.75 -14.54 9.47
C GLN A 14 10.33 -13.90 8.21
N LEU A 15 9.65 -14.00 7.07
CA LEU A 15 10.16 -13.51 5.78
C LEU A 15 10.08 -11.98 5.67
N PHE A 16 9.01 -11.39 6.20
CA PHE A 16 8.72 -9.96 6.06
C PHE A 16 9.09 -9.20 7.32
N HIS A 17 9.75 -8.05 7.15
CA HIS A 17 10.02 -7.16 8.28
C HIS A 17 8.70 -6.62 8.84
N PRO A 18 8.46 -6.66 10.16
CA PRO A 18 7.16 -6.28 10.75
C PRO A 18 6.68 -4.88 10.37
N GLU A 19 7.59 -3.93 10.21
CA GLU A 19 7.26 -2.55 9.83
C GLU A 19 6.74 -2.40 8.39
N GLN A 20 6.91 -3.42 7.54
CA GLN A 20 6.37 -3.44 6.18
C GLN A 20 4.93 -3.99 6.13
N MET A 21 4.46 -4.57 7.24
CA MET A 21 3.10 -5.09 7.38
C MET A 21 2.22 -4.05 8.08
N ILE A 22 1.67 -3.12 7.31
CA ILE A 22 0.88 -1.98 7.80
C ILE A 22 -0.61 -2.35 7.78
N THR A 23 -1.32 -2.09 8.88
CA THR A 23 -2.75 -2.39 9.05
C THR A 23 -3.47 -1.21 9.69
N GLY A 24 -4.62 -0.83 9.14
CA GLY A 24 -5.55 0.13 9.77
C GLY A 24 -6.47 -0.56 10.79
N LYS A 25 -7.20 0.25 11.58
CA LYS A 25 -8.22 -0.26 12.50
C LYS A 25 -9.54 -0.57 11.80
N GLU A 26 -9.88 0.21 10.78
CA GLU A 26 -11.10 0.08 10.00
C GLU A 26 -10.77 -0.19 8.53
N ASP A 27 -11.67 -0.91 7.84
CA ASP A 27 -11.58 -1.11 6.41
C ASP A 27 -12.36 -0.04 5.63
N ALA A 28 -12.26 -0.09 4.30
CA ALA A 28 -13.03 0.79 3.43
C ALA A 28 -14.47 0.33 3.18
N ALA A 29 -14.89 -0.83 3.74
CA ALA A 29 -16.23 -1.42 3.57
C ALA A 29 -16.76 -1.41 2.12
N ASN A 30 -15.94 -1.85 1.14
CA ASN A 30 -16.24 -1.83 -0.29
C ASN A 30 -16.61 -0.45 -0.88
N ASN A 31 -16.23 0.64 -0.20
CA ASN A 31 -16.52 2.00 -0.63
C ASN A 31 -15.23 2.71 -1.07
N TYR A 32 -15.15 3.06 -2.36
CA TYR A 32 -14.04 3.82 -2.94
C TYR A 32 -13.77 5.12 -2.18
N ALA A 33 -14.82 5.88 -1.87
CA ALA A 33 -14.67 7.18 -1.20
C ALA A 33 -14.11 7.03 0.23
N ARG A 34 -14.42 5.92 0.91
CA ARG A 34 -13.77 5.62 2.19
C ARG A 34 -12.28 5.35 2.01
N GLY A 35 -11.94 4.49 1.04
CA GLY A 35 -10.56 4.14 0.73
C GLY A 35 -9.71 5.31 0.24
N HIS A 36 -10.30 6.27 -0.48
CA HIS A 36 -9.56 7.37 -1.09
C HIS A 36 -9.60 8.67 -0.26
N TYR A 37 -10.77 9.08 0.24
CA TYR A 37 -10.95 10.42 0.80
C TYR A 37 -10.94 10.50 2.32
N THR A 38 -11.25 9.41 3.03
CA THR A 38 -11.38 9.41 4.50
C THR A 38 -10.35 8.47 5.13
N ILE A 39 -10.68 7.19 5.28
CA ILE A 39 -9.83 6.18 5.95
C ILE A 39 -8.44 6.09 5.31
N GLY A 40 -8.36 6.16 3.97
CA GLY A 40 -7.07 6.12 3.28
C GLY A 40 -6.15 7.29 3.59
N LYS A 41 -6.70 8.48 3.83
CA LYS A 41 -5.89 9.66 4.15
C LYS A 41 -5.21 9.56 5.51
N GLU A 42 -5.81 8.85 6.46
CA GLU A 42 -5.23 8.67 7.79
C GLU A 42 -3.98 7.77 7.77
N ILE A 43 -3.86 6.90 6.76
CA ILE A 43 -2.80 5.88 6.71
C ILE A 43 -1.77 6.12 5.60
N VAL A 44 -2.10 6.91 4.57
CA VAL A 44 -1.24 7.09 3.39
C VAL A 44 0.15 7.62 3.75
N ASP A 45 0.25 8.56 4.70
CA ASP A 45 1.54 9.15 5.08
C ASP A 45 2.45 8.12 5.78
N ILE A 46 1.87 7.21 6.56
CA ILE A 46 2.59 6.10 7.19
C ILE A 46 3.13 5.15 6.11
N VAL A 47 2.31 4.83 5.11
CA VAL A 47 2.72 3.95 4.00
C VAL A 47 3.83 4.59 3.17
N LEU A 48 3.71 5.88 2.85
CA LEU A 48 4.73 6.62 2.10
C LEU A 48 6.06 6.69 2.86
N ASP A 49 6.05 6.90 4.18
CA ASP A 49 7.28 6.88 4.98
C ASP A 49 7.99 5.51 4.91
N ARG A 50 7.23 4.41 4.97
CA ARG A 50 7.80 3.06 4.86
C ARG A 50 8.34 2.77 3.46
N ILE A 51 7.63 3.20 2.40
CA ILE A 51 8.12 3.11 1.03
C ILE A 51 9.41 3.92 0.86
N ARG A 52 9.46 5.14 1.41
CA ARG A 52 10.64 5.99 1.33
C ARG A 52 11.86 5.33 1.97
N LYS A 53 11.72 4.76 3.17
CA LYS A 53 12.81 4.02 3.84
C LYS A 53 13.35 2.87 2.99
N LEU A 54 12.48 2.14 2.29
CA LEU A 54 12.91 1.08 1.37
C LEU A 54 13.59 1.66 0.12
N ALA A 55 13.06 2.75 -0.43
CA ALA A 55 13.63 3.43 -1.59
C ALA A 55 15.03 3.99 -1.29
N ASP A 56 15.26 4.54 -0.09
CA ASP A 56 16.56 5.08 0.35
C ASP A 56 17.63 3.99 0.49
N MET A 57 17.22 2.74 0.73
CA MET A 57 18.12 1.59 0.75
C MET A 57 18.50 1.09 -0.67
N CYS A 58 17.86 1.61 -1.72
CA CYS A 58 18.16 1.23 -3.10
C CYS A 58 19.14 2.22 -3.74
N THR A 59 20.20 1.71 -4.36
CA THR A 59 21.14 2.53 -5.15
C THR A 59 20.56 2.99 -6.48
N GLY A 60 19.52 2.31 -6.99
CA GLY A 60 18.93 2.57 -8.30
C GLY A 60 17.50 2.06 -8.42
N LEU A 61 16.58 2.62 -7.62
CA LEU A 61 15.16 2.25 -7.70
C LEU A 61 14.60 2.46 -9.12
N GLN A 62 14.06 1.40 -9.73
CA GLN A 62 13.48 1.46 -11.08
C GLN A 62 12.00 1.85 -11.08
N GLY A 63 11.23 1.35 -10.11
CA GLY A 63 9.80 1.54 -10.08
C GLY A 63 9.10 0.72 -8.99
N PHE A 64 7.77 0.69 -9.10
CA PHE A 64 6.88 0.01 -8.17
C PHE A 64 5.98 -0.98 -8.92
N LEU A 65 5.75 -2.13 -8.31
CA LEU A 65 4.73 -3.09 -8.72
C LEU A 65 3.60 -3.02 -7.71
N ILE A 66 2.39 -2.70 -8.15
CA ILE A 66 1.25 -2.44 -7.29
C ILE A 66 0.19 -3.50 -7.55
N PHE A 67 -0.12 -4.28 -6.53
CA PHE A 67 -1.13 -5.34 -6.57
C PHE A 67 -2.36 -4.86 -5.81
N HIS A 68 -3.51 -4.82 -6.47
CA HIS A 68 -4.76 -4.36 -5.87
C HIS A 68 -5.98 -4.96 -6.60
N SER A 69 -7.17 -4.78 -6.03
CA SER A 69 -8.42 -5.15 -6.68
C SER A 69 -9.19 -3.91 -7.13
N PHE A 70 -9.93 -4.01 -8.23
CA PHE A 70 -10.84 -2.96 -8.67
C PHE A 70 -12.14 -2.95 -7.85
N GLY A 71 -12.63 -4.12 -7.46
CA GLY A 71 -13.92 -4.26 -6.77
C GLY A 71 -13.92 -3.86 -5.29
N GLY A 72 -12.76 -3.87 -4.63
CA GLY A 72 -12.65 -3.56 -3.20
C GLY A 72 -12.48 -2.06 -2.92
N GLY A 73 -13.02 -1.56 -1.81
CA GLY A 73 -12.92 -0.14 -1.44
C GLY A 73 -11.48 0.32 -1.15
N THR A 74 -10.68 -0.54 -0.50
CA THR A 74 -9.26 -0.29 -0.24
C THR A 74 -8.46 -0.50 -1.53
N GLY A 75 -8.70 -1.61 -2.22
CA GLY A 75 -8.00 -1.95 -3.46
C GLY A 75 -8.18 -0.90 -4.56
N SER A 76 -9.35 -0.29 -4.68
CA SER A 76 -9.59 0.80 -5.63
C SER A 76 -9.18 2.15 -5.04
N GLY A 77 -9.83 2.58 -3.96
CA GLY A 77 -9.70 3.93 -3.41
C GLY A 77 -8.32 4.24 -2.87
N PHE A 78 -7.78 3.36 -2.01
CA PHE A 78 -6.47 3.59 -1.41
C PHE A 78 -5.34 3.42 -2.43
N ALA A 79 -5.45 2.47 -3.37
CA ALA A 79 -4.45 2.32 -4.42
C ALA A 79 -4.39 3.55 -5.34
N SER A 80 -5.54 4.12 -5.73
CA SER A 80 -5.57 5.37 -6.49
C SER A 80 -4.90 6.52 -5.72
N LEU A 81 -5.23 6.67 -4.43
CA LEU A 81 -4.61 7.68 -3.58
C LEU A 81 -3.08 7.49 -3.49
N LEU A 82 -2.62 6.26 -3.30
CA LEU A 82 -1.20 5.93 -3.21
C LEU A 82 -0.47 6.23 -4.53
N MET A 83 -1.08 5.87 -5.66
CA MET A 83 -0.55 6.14 -7.01
C MET A 83 -0.37 7.63 -7.29
N GLU A 84 -1.32 8.47 -6.88
CA GLU A 84 -1.21 9.93 -6.99
C GLU A 84 0.01 10.43 -6.22
N ARG A 85 0.17 9.98 -4.97
CA ARG A 85 1.30 10.39 -4.12
C ARG A 85 2.65 9.89 -4.64
N LEU A 86 2.72 8.64 -5.07
CA LEU A 86 3.93 8.10 -5.70
C LEU A 86 4.27 8.81 -7.01
N SER A 87 3.28 9.35 -7.73
CA SER A 87 3.52 10.14 -8.94
C SER A 87 4.09 11.52 -8.63
N VAL A 88 3.76 12.09 -7.47
CA VAL A 88 4.36 13.33 -6.98
C VAL A 88 5.80 13.10 -6.51
N ASP A 89 6.02 12.12 -5.64
CA ASP A 89 7.32 11.91 -5.00
C ASP A 89 8.33 11.19 -5.92
N TYR A 90 7.83 10.30 -6.79
CA TYR A 90 8.63 9.43 -7.66
C TYR A 90 8.18 9.52 -9.13
N GLY A 91 7.90 10.73 -9.62
CA GLY A 91 7.33 10.97 -10.95
C GLY A 91 8.09 10.32 -12.13
N LYS A 92 9.42 10.20 -12.04
CA LYS A 92 10.26 9.56 -13.08
C LYS A 92 10.35 8.03 -12.97
N LYS A 93 9.76 7.41 -11.95
CA LYS A 93 9.83 5.98 -11.70
C LYS A 93 8.62 5.27 -12.29
N SER A 94 8.86 4.10 -12.88
CA SER A 94 7.79 3.28 -13.47
C SER A 94 6.85 2.77 -12.39
N LYS A 95 5.56 2.67 -12.73
CA LYS A 95 4.51 2.13 -11.87
C LYS A 95 3.73 1.13 -12.70
N LEU A 96 3.77 -0.15 -12.33
CA LEU A 96 3.05 -1.21 -13.01
C LEU A 96 1.98 -1.76 -12.08
N GLU A 97 0.76 -1.91 -12.60
CA GLU A 97 -0.39 -2.38 -11.84
C GLU A 97 -0.75 -3.81 -12.24
N PHE A 98 -0.98 -4.64 -11.23
CA PHE A 98 -1.60 -5.96 -11.35
C PHE A 98 -2.94 -5.90 -10.63
N ALA A 99 -3.98 -5.61 -11.41
CA ALA A 99 -5.32 -5.40 -10.90
C ALA A 99 -6.22 -6.60 -11.19
N VAL A 100 -7.05 -6.95 -10.21
CA VAL A 100 -8.08 -8.01 -10.28
C VAL A 100 -9.48 -7.41 -10.26
#